data_AF-A0AAU9QNY0-F1
#
_entry.id   AF-A0AAU9QNY0-F1
#
_cell.length_a   1.000
_cell.length_b   1.000
_cell.length_c   1.000
_cell.angle_alpha   90.00
_cell.angle_beta   90.00
_cell.angle_gamma   90.00
#
_symmetry.space_group_name_H-M   'P 1'
#
loop_
_entity.id
_entity.type
_entity.pdbx_description
1 polymer ?
#
loop_
_entity_poly.entity_id
_entity_poly.type
_entity_poly.pdbx_seq_one_letter_code
_entity_poly.pdbx_strand_id
1 'polypeptide(L)'
;MNFTIKQRAPIHSGRSQKGIAAIWFALSLVPVFGMTFFAVEGTRYIQETSRLRDAAQTAALAITIDDKSNQADALATMYINDYVRDISHVDIQTVRTYEEPTEDNDNTEKIQYSVQAVTTHNSWFASNLIPSFEAQEKLAGQAVAAKYPFYLGDKIIDLVLVTDFSGSMNNSWDGEIKIDLLKDAVKQISNRILVPREGESEVLNRIAIIPFNLRVQEKINDNLYSTSQLRYKGNYRKSVSSVKYEQVNWDYWSPYSEEAVEECANKRTDCPNKKSWERDQAKRVADVVNINNNRLEIPDYVGYSKSVRHMFDDKVANNNLTFHFRSNNNKLYNSSMTRTGHSGFYTIPLTANKTNLDKVQTMSSGGNTAAYQGMLRGLQIMEDGRPNGNSEEETEQYNDRLKMLIVISDGMEYPYTEILPGLVNKGMCDKARGHFQTENGNLYIGVIGVNFSASSQSGFQDCVLNPDEDIIDVTETEDFIKKIEELIQKGSRGNGVSRLYG
;
A
#
# COMPACT_ATOMS: atom_id res chain seq x y z
N MET A 1 34.33 -96.04 5.19
CA MET A 1 34.04 -97.16 6.11
C MET A 1 33.34 -96.58 7.33
N ASN A 2 32.11 -97.01 7.57
CA ASN A 2 31.26 -96.57 8.69
C ASN A 2 31.81 -97.07 10.03
N PHE A 3 31.70 -96.27 11.08
CA PHE A 3 31.28 -96.77 12.40
C PHE A 3 30.49 -95.71 13.16
N THR A 4 29.21 -96.02 13.38
CA THR A 4 28.27 -95.31 14.24
C THR A 4 28.34 -95.95 15.63
N ILE A 5 28.41 -95.16 16.70
CA ILE A 5 28.03 -95.61 18.04
C ILE A 5 27.07 -94.59 18.67
N LYS A 6 25.94 -95.13 19.12
CA LYS A 6 24.76 -94.49 19.69
C LYS A 6 24.91 -94.21 21.19
N GLN A 7 24.27 -93.11 21.60
CA GLN A 7 23.49 -92.89 22.83
C GLN A 7 24.21 -92.70 24.18
N ARG A 8 23.90 -91.56 24.82
CA ARG A 8 22.94 -91.46 25.93
C ARG A 8 22.55 -90.01 26.20
N ALA A 9 21.26 -89.70 26.15
CA ALA A 9 20.70 -88.45 26.63
C ALA A 9 20.38 -88.57 28.14
N PRO A 10 20.72 -87.59 28.97
CA PRO A 10 20.07 -87.43 30.27
C PRO A 10 18.91 -86.45 30.14
N ILE A 11 17.72 -86.92 30.47
CA ILE A 11 16.55 -86.09 30.76
C ILE A 11 16.89 -85.26 32.00
N HIS A 12 16.94 -83.93 31.86
CA HIS A 12 17.04 -83.02 32.99
C HIS A 12 15.75 -82.20 33.16
N SER A 13 15.26 -82.28 34.39
CA SER A 13 14.07 -81.67 34.99
C SER A 13 13.89 -80.18 34.68
N GLY A 14 12.77 -79.83 34.04
CA GLY A 14 12.32 -78.45 33.84
C GLY A 14 11.44 -77.96 34.99
N ARG A 15 12.03 -77.53 36.11
CA ARG A 15 11.34 -76.77 37.18
C ARG A 15 12.35 -76.09 38.12
N SER A 16 12.79 -74.86 37.81
CA SER A 16 13.15 -73.79 38.78
C SER A 16 13.74 -72.50 38.18
N GLN A 17 13.75 -72.26 36.86
CA GLN A 17 14.31 -71.01 36.29
C GLN A 17 13.29 -69.94 35.86
N LYS A 18 11.99 -70.17 36.06
CA LYS A 18 10.95 -69.23 35.60
C LYS A 18 10.99 -67.86 36.32
N GLY A 19 11.40 -67.81 37.60
CA GLY A 19 11.43 -66.58 38.39
C GLY A 19 12.61 -65.66 38.03
N ILE A 20 13.82 -66.21 37.92
CA ILE A 20 15.02 -65.46 37.52
C ILE A 20 14.87 -64.95 36.08
N ALA A 21 14.33 -65.77 35.16
CA ALA A 21 14.05 -65.34 33.80
C ALA A 21 13.03 -64.18 33.75
N ALA A 22 12.00 -64.20 34.60
CA ALA A 22 11.01 -63.12 34.67
C ALA A 22 11.62 -61.80 35.20
N ILE A 23 12.51 -61.87 36.20
CA ILE A 23 13.21 -60.69 36.74
C ILE A 23 14.17 -60.10 35.69
N TRP A 24 14.96 -60.94 35.01
CA TRP A 24 15.83 -60.49 33.92
C TRP A 24 15.04 -59.91 32.75
N PHE A 25 13.91 -60.53 32.41
CA PHE A 25 13.01 -60.01 31.38
C PHE A 25 12.50 -58.61 31.75
N ALA A 26 11.99 -58.43 32.97
CA ALA A 26 11.51 -57.13 33.46
C ALA A 26 12.63 -56.07 33.50
N LEU A 27 13.83 -56.43 33.96
CA LEU A 27 14.98 -55.52 33.97
C LEU A 27 15.47 -55.16 32.55
N SER A 28 15.39 -56.11 31.60
CA SER A 28 15.77 -55.87 30.20
C SER A 28 14.75 -55.06 29.40
N LEU A 29 13.47 -55.08 29.79
CA LEU A 29 12.42 -54.32 29.14
C LEU A 29 12.60 -52.81 29.26
N VAL A 30 13.11 -52.34 30.40
CA VAL A 30 13.35 -50.90 30.64
C VAL A 30 14.30 -50.29 29.59
N PRO A 31 15.53 -50.80 29.38
CA PRO A 31 16.42 -50.25 28.35
C PRO A 31 15.92 -50.50 26.93
N VAL A 32 15.21 -51.60 26.65
CA VAL A 32 14.63 -51.87 25.32
C VAL A 32 13.54 -50.85 24.97
N PHE A 33 12.62 -50.58 25.91
CA PHE A 33 11.60 -49.55 25.70
C PHE A 33 12.21 -48.16 25.61
N GLY A 34 13.16 -47.83 26.50
CA GLY A 34 13.87 -46.56 26.45
C GLY A 34 14.51 -46.33 25.08
N MET A 35 15.26 -47.29 24.55
CA MET A 35 15.86 -47.19 23.21
C MET A 35 14.82 -47.08 22.09
N THR A 36 13.69 -47.78 22.23
CA THR A 36 12.61 -47.72 21.22
C THR A 36 11.99 -46.33 21.17
N PHE A 37 11.62 -45.75 22.33
CA PHE A 37 11.07 -44.40 22.40
C PHE A 37 12.09 -43.35 22.01
N PHE A 38 13.35 -43.48 22.42
CA PHE A 38 14.42 -42.59 21.95
C PHE A 38 14.59 -42.63 20.44
N ALA A 39 14.54 -43.81 19.82
CA ALA A 39 14.65 -43.92 18.37
C ALA A 39 13.45 -43.28 17.66
N VAL A 40 12.23 -43.57 18.11
CA VAL A 40 11.00 -43.04 17.50
C VAL A 40 10.86 -41.53 17.72
N GLU A 41 11.01 -41.03 18.94
CA GLU A 41 10.91 -39.59 19.21
C GLU A 41 12.12 -38.82 18.69
N GLY A 42 13.32 -39.39 18.80
CA GLY A 42 14.53 -38.75 18.26
C GLY A 42 14.44 -38.60 16.74
N THR A 43 13.96 -39.61 16.02
CA THR A 43 13.72 -39.48 14.57
C THR A 43 12.62 -38.46 14.25
N ARG A 44 11.54 -38.40 15.04
CA ARG A 44 10.51 -37.36 14.92
C ARG A 44 11.10 -35.97 15.10
N TYR A 45 11.85 -35.72 16.17
CA TYR A 45 12.43 -34.41 16.44
C TYR A 45 13.46 -33.99 15.39
N ILE A 46 14.24 -34.93 14.84
CA ILE A 46 15.12 -34.65 13.70
C ILE A 46 14.30 -34.22 12.47
N GLN A 47 13.21 -34.92 12.17
CA GLN A 47 12.33 -34.58 11.05
C GLN A 47 11.65 -33.22 11.24
N GLU A 48 11.09 -32.95 12.42
CA GLU A 48 10.45 -31.67 12.73
C GLU A 48 11.45 -30.51 12.75
N THR A 49 12.68 -30.73 13.21
CA THR A 49 13.75 -29.73 13.12
C THR A 49 14.11 -29.43 11.65
N SER A 50 14.15 -30.44 10.79
CA SER A 50 14.37 -30.24 9.34
C SER A 50 13.23 -29.43 8.73
N ARG A 51 11.97 -29.78 9.02
CA ARG A 51 10.80 -29.04 8.55
C ARG A 51 10.78 -27.60 9.03
N LEU A 52 11.15 -27.37 10.30
CA LEU A 52 11.22 -26.03 10.87
C LEU A 52 12.29 -25.17 10.18
N ARG A 53 13.43 -25.76 9.81
CA ARG A 53 14.46 -25.06 9.03
C ARG A 53 13.98 -24.72 7.62
N ASP A 54 13.35 -25.66 6.92
CA ASP A 54 12.78 -25.43 5.60
C ASP A 54 11.67 -24.36 5.64
N ALA A 55 10.85 -24.39 6.69
CA ALA A 55 9.82 -23.39 6.95
C ALA A 55 10.42 -22.01 7.21
N ALA A 56 11.46 -21.93 8.05
CA ALA A 56 12.17 -20.68 8.32
C ALA A 56 12.81 -20.12 7.05
N GLN A 57 13.37 -20.95 6.18
CA GLN A 57 13.92 -20.54 4.88
C GLN A 57 12.84 -19.97 3.95
N THR A 58 11.72 -20.67 3.83
CA THR A 58 10.58 -20.23 3.02
C THR A 58 10.01 -18.92 3.57
N ALA A 59 9.85 -18.83 4.89
CA ALA A 59 9.43 -17.62 5.58
C ALA A 59 10.40 -16.45 5.33
N ALA A 60 11.71 -16.66 5.51
CA ALA A 60 12.73 -15.64 5.30
C ALA A 60 12.71 -15.11 3.88
N LEU A 61 12.58 -15.99 2.88
CA LEU A 61 12.47 -15.61 1.48
C LEU A 61 11.18 -14.81 1.22
N ALA A 62 10.04 -15.27 1.74
CA ALA A 62 8.75 -14.63 1.53
C ALA A 62 8.70 -13.22 2.15
N ILE A 63 9.14 -13.06 3.40
CA ILE A 63 9.17 -11.74 4.06
C ILE A 63 10.19 -10.80 3.40
N THR A 64 11.28 -11.33 2.83
CA THR A 64 12.29 -10.55 2.09
C THR A 64 11.74 -10.04 0.76
N ILE A 65 10.95 -10.85 0.07
CA ILE A 65 10.25 -10.46 -1.17
C ILE A 65 9.19 -9.40 -0.85
N ASP A 66 8.37 -9.63 0.19
CA ASP A 66 7.27 -8.73 0.56
C ASP A 66 7.78 -7.40 1.17
N ASP A 67 8.88 -7.44 1.91
CA ASP A 67 9.60 -6.31 2.52
C ASP A 67 8.72 -5.35 3.34
N LYS A 68 7.76 -5.92 4.08
CA LYS A 68 6.91 -5.20 5.03
C LYS A 68 7.38 -5.47 6.45
N SER A 69 8.23 -4.58 6.96
CA SER A 69 8.88 -4.76 8.27
C SER A 69 7.88 -4.95 9.42
N ASN A 70 6.77 -4.19 9.41
CA ASN A 70 5.71 -4.24 10.41
C ASN A 70 4.84 -5.51 10.37
N GLN A 71 4.90 -6.30 9.29
CA GLN A 71 4.10 -7.52 9.10
C GLN A 71 4.96 -8.79 9.04
N ALA A 72 6.29 -8.66 9.13
CA ALA A 72 7.24 -9.75 8.94
C ALA A 72 7.03 -10.91 9.94
N ASP A 73 6.85 -10.62 11.23
CA ASP A 73 6.61 -11.66 12.25
C ASP A 73 5.30 -12.43 12.00
N ALA A 74 4.23 -11.71 11.65
CA ALA A 74 2.93 -12.32 11.37
C ALA A 74 2.99 -13.22 10.14
N LEU A 75 3.63 -12.77 9.07
CA LEU A 75 3.81 -13.54 7.84
C LEU A 75 4.70 -14.76 8.08
N ALA A 76 5.83 -14.60 8.78
CA ALA A 76 6.71 -15.72 9.15
C ALA A 76 5.97 -16.77 10.00
N THR A 77 5.11 -16.32 10.93
CA THR A 77 4.26 -17.19 11.76
C THR A 77 3.30 -18.02 10.91
N MET A 78 2.72 -17.44 9.86
CA MET A 78 1.85 -18.18 8.95
C MET A 78 2.61 -19.30 8.23
N TYR A 79 3.79 -19.02 7.67
CA TYR A 79 4.61 -20.03 6.99
C TYR A 79 5.04 -21.17 7.93
N ILE A 80 5.46 -20.85 9.15
CA ILE A 80 5.91 -21.87 10.12
C ILE A 80 4.76 -22.77 10.55
N ASN A 81 3.58 -22.22 10.82
CA ASN A 81 2.40 -23.00 11.21
C ASN A 81 1.86 -23.89 10.09
N ASP A 82 2.09 -23.53 8.83
CA ASP A 82 1.66 -24.35 7.68
C ASP A 82 2.59 -25.57 7.46
N TYR A 83 3.89 -25.39 7.70
CA TYR A 83 4.92 -26.42 7.44
C TYR A 83 5.19 -27.36 8.62
N VAL A 84 5.13 -26.88 9.87
CA VAL A 84 5.46 -27.66 11.06
C VAL A 84 4.19 -28.10 11.77
N ARG A 85 4.10 -29.39 12.14
CA ARG A 85 2.90 -29.97 12.76
C ARG A 85 3.08 -30.17 14.25
N ASP A 86 1.98 -30.45 14.95
CA ASP A 86 1.93 -30.80 16.38
C ASP A 86 2.60 -29.78 17.33
N ILE A 87 2.62 -28.52 16.92
CA ILE A 87 3.19 -27.42 17.70
C ILE A 87 2.25 -27.02 18.83
N SER A 88 2.75 -26.97 20.06
CA SER A 88 2.00 -26.42 21.19
C SER A 88 2.20 -24.92 21.35
N HIS A 89 3.36 -24.40 20.95
CA HIS A 89 3.71 -22.99 21.02
C HIS A 89 4.78 -22.63 19.99
N VAL A 90 4.67 -21.45 19.38
CA VAL A 90 5.62 -20.88 18.42
C VAL A 90 6.10 -19.54 18.95
N ASP A 91 7.42 -19.37 19.00
CA ASP A 91 8.09 -18.09 19.26
C ASP A 91 8.89 -17.70 18.02
N ILE A 92 8.66 -16.49 17.50
CA ILE A 92 9.26 -16.01 16.26
C ILE A 92 9.81 -14.61 16.48
N GLN A 93 11.02 -14.41 15.99
CA GLN A 93 11.65 -13.11 15.89
C GLN A 93 12.16 -12.91 14.47
N THR A 94 11.69 -11.85 13.81
CA THR A 94 12.28 -11.39 12.55
C THR A 94 13.13 -10.15 12.77
N VAL A 95 14.24 -10.06 12.03
CA VAL A 95 15.14 -8.91 12.05
C VAL A 95 15.42 -8.46 10.64
N ARG A 96 15.06 -7.21 10.32
CA ARG A 96 15.41 -6.56 9.04
C ARG A 96 16.68 -5.74 9.20
N THR A 97 17.60 -5.86 8.26
CA THR A 97 18.81 -5.06 8.15
C THR A 97 18.94 -4.45 6.76
N TYR A 98 19.41 -3.21 6.70
CA TYR A 98 19.60 -2.44 5.47
C TYR A 98 21.07 -2.09 5.31
N GLU A 99 21.62 -2.32 4.12
CA GLU A 99 22.99 -1.93 3.73
C GLU A 99 22.90 -1.02 2.50
N GLU A 100 23.39 0.22 2.63
CA GLU A 100 23.48 1.20 1.54
C GLU A 100 24.53 0.79 0.50
N PRO A 101 24.37 1.18 -0.77
CA PRO A 101 25.38 0.97 -1.79
C PRO A 101 26.65 1.79 -1.49
N THR A 102 27.79 1.11 -1.46
CA THR A 102 29.12 1.68 -1.24
C THR A 102 30.09 1.08 -2.25
N GLU A 103 31.24 1.74 -2.50
CA GLU A 103 32.30 1.15 -3.33
C GLU A 103 32.75 -0.22 -2.80
N ASP A 104 32.68 -0.42 -1.47
CA ASP A 104 33.05 -1.67 -0.80
C ASP A 104 32.07 -2.84 -1.06
N ASN A 105 30.83 -2.55 -1.47
CA ASN A 105 29.82 -3.56 -1.81
C ASN A 105 29.44 -3.58 -3.29
N ASP A 106 30.37 -3.15 -4.16
CA ASP A 106 30.15 -3.08 -5.62
C ASP A 106 28.97 -2.17 -5.99
N ASN A 107 28.71 -1.14 -5.17
CA ASN A 107 27.55 -0.25 -5.27
C ASN A 107 26.20 -0.99 -5.26
N THR A 108 26.15 -2.15 -4.60
CA THR A 108 24.93 -2.95 -4.51
C THR A 108 24.20 -2.68 -3.20
N GLU A 109 22.93 -2.31 -3.31
CA GLU A 109 22.04 -2.20 -2.17
C GLU A 109 21.58 -3.58 -1.72
N LYS A 110 21.47 -3.78 -0.39
CA LYS A 110 21.04 -5.06 0.18
C LYS A 110 20.05 -4.87 1.31
N ILE A 111 18.89 -5.51 1.18
CA ILE A 111 17.86 -5.62 2.23
C ILE A 111 17.81 -7.06 2.69
N GLN A 112 18.06 -7.32 3.96
CA GLN A 112 18.16 -8.67 4.49
C GLN A 112 17.19 -8.88 5.65
N TYR A 113 16.52 -10.03 5.66
CA TYR A 113 15.73 -10.50 6.80
C TYR A 113 16.33 -11.77 7.39
N SER A 114 16.39 -11.83 8.72
CA SER A 114 16.63 -13.06 9.47
C SER A 114 15.35 -13.50 10.15
N VAL A 115 15.01 -14.78 10.03
CA VAL A 115 13.91 -15.42 10.76
C VAL A 115 14.53 -16.37 11.79
N GLN A 116 14.21 -16.16 13.06
CA GLN A 116 14.51 -17.09 14.14
C GLN A 116 13.19 -17.63 14.67
N ALA A 117 13.04 -18.95 14.66
CA ALA A 117 11.81 -19.63 15.05
C ALA A 117 12.11 -20.72 16.07
N VAL A 118 11.34 -20.75 17.16
CA VAL A 118 11.38 -21.80 18.17
C VAL A 118 9.99 -22.40 18.30
N THR A 119 9.87 -23.70 18.08
CA THR A 119 8.63 -24.45 18.25
C THR A 119 8.72 -25.37 19.45
N THR A 120 7.64 -25.45 20.22
CA THR A 120 7.54 -26.37 21.38
C THR A 120 6.68 -27.56 21.01
N HIS A 121 7.16 -28.76 21.32
CA HIS A 121 6.51 -30.04 21.01
C HIS A 121 6.33 -30.86 22.28
N ASN A 122 5.17 -31.48 22.44
CA ASN A 122 4.94 -32.42 23.53
C ASN A 122 5.54 -33.79 23.19
N SER A 123 6.25 -34.40 24.14
CA SER A 123 6.73 -35.78 24.01
C SER A 123 5.56 -36.76 24.06
N TRP A 124 5.61 -37.81 23.24
CA TRP A 124 4.67 -38.92 23.26
C TRP A 124 4.89 -39.81 24.47
N PHE A 125 6.12 -39.86 24.99
CA PHE A 125 6.51 -40.60 26.17
C PHE A 125 7.54 -39.82 27.00
N ALA A 126 7.14 -39.42 28.21
CA ALA A 126 8.04 -38.84 29.20
C ALA A 126 7.92 -39.62 30.52
N SER A 127 9.05 -40.09 31.05
CA SER A 127 9.09 -40.90 32.27
C SER A 127 10.32 -40.61 33.12
N ASN A 128 10.13 -40.62 34.43
CA ASN A 128 11.25 -40.54 35.39
C ASN A 128 11.92 -41.90 35.64
N LEU A 129 11.34 -42.99 35.12
CA LEU A 129 11.79 -44.37 35.37
C LEU A 129 12.46 -45.01 34.15
N ILE A 130 11.96 -44.70 32.95
CA ILE A 130 12.48 -45.21 31.68
C ILE A 130 13.18 -44.04 30.99
N PRO A 131 14.44 -44.18 30.54
CA PRO A 131 15.13 -43.12 29.80
C PRO A 131 14.27 -42.62 28.63
N SER A 132 13.96 -41.33 28.61
CA SER A 132 13.15 -40.65 27.60
C SER A 132 13.56 -39.19 27.46
N PHE A 133 12.96 -38.49 26.49
CA PHE A 133 13.01 -37.03 26.40
C PHE A 133 12.21 -36.35 27.52
N GLU A 134 12.35 -35.03 27.64
CA GLU A 134 11.56 -34.24 28.58
C GLU A 134 10.08 -34.22 28.17
N ALA A 135 9.18 -33.74 29.05
CA ALA A 135 7.75 -33.66 28.71
C ALA A 135 7.47 -32.72 27.53
N GLN A 136 8.32 -31.70 27.35
CA GLN A 136 8.27 -30.76 26.25
C GLN A 136 9.67 -30.51 25.71
N GLU A 137 9.81 -30.58 24.38
CA GLU A 137 11.07 -30.34 23.69
C GLU A 137 10.94 -29.07 22.83
N LYS A 138 12.00 -28.25 22.81
CA LYS A 138 12.07 -27.03 22.01
C LYS A 138 12.98 -27.26 20.81
N LEU A 139 12.45 -27.03 19.62
CA LEU A 139 13.17 -27.12 18.37
C LEU A 139 13.37 -25.72 17.79
N ALA A 140 14.58 -25.42 17.33
CA ALA A 140 14.94 -24.12 16.76
C ALA A 140 15.29 -24.23 15.28
N GLY A 141 14.83 -23.24 14.50
CA GLY A 141 15.19 -23.05 13.11
C GLY A 141 15.56 -21.58 12.88
N GLN A 142 16.55 -21.37 12.01
CA GLN A 142 16.97 -20.04 11.60
C GLN A 142 17.23 -20.03 10.10
N ALA A 143 16.88 -18.93 9.45
CA ALA A 143 17.25 -18.66 8.08
C ALA A 143 17.51 -17.17 7.87
N VAL A 144 18.26 -16.87 6.83
CA VAL A 144 18.48 -15.51 6.35
C VAL A 144 18.15 -15.47 4.86
N ALA A 145 17.55 -14.39 4.41
CA ALA A 145 17.40 -14.10 2.99
C ALA A 145 17.70 -12.62 2.74
N ALA A 146 18.22 -12.30 1.56
CA ALA A 146 18.48 -10.92 1.17
C ALA A 146 17.97 -10.63 -0.24
N LYS A 147 17.41 -9.44 -0.42
CA LYS A 147 16.96 -8.85 -1.68
C LYS A 147 17.99 -7.83 -2.15
N TYR A 148 18.30 -7.90 -3.43
CA TYR A 148 19.14 -6.94 -4.16
C TYR A 148 18.27 -6.16 -5.15
N PRO A 149 17.91 -4.91 -4.82
CA PRO A 149 17.11 -4.05 -5.69
C PRO A 149 17.67 -3.83 -7.09
N PHE A 150 16.79 -3.71 -8.08
CA PHE A 150 17.16 -3.15 -9.38
C PHE A 150 17.15 -1.62 -9.33
N TYR A 151 18.13 -0.97 -9.96
CA TYR A 151 18.17 0.49 -10.01
C TYR A 151 17.39 1.05 -11.21
N LEU A 152 16.90 2.28 -11.04
CA LEU A 152 16.15 3.15 -11.96
C LEU A 152 16.56 3.10 -13.45
N GLY A 153 17.79 2.71 -13.80
CA GLY A 153 18.24 2.60 -15.19
C GLY A 153 17.70 1.39 -15.96
N ASP A 154 17.35 0.31 -15.25
CA ASP A 154 17.01 -0.98 -15.88
C ASP A 154 15.50 -1.15 -16.14
N LYS A 155 14.66 -0.38 -15.44
CA LYS A 155 13.19 -0.54 -15.46
C LYS A 155 12.48 0.70 -15.97
N ILE A 156 11.39 0.47 -16.69
CA ILE A 156 10.51 1.53 -17.17
C ILE A 156 9.57 1.95 -16.04
N ILE A 157 9.32 3.25 -15.87
CA ILE A 157 8.56 3.78 -14.74
C ILE A 157 7.34 4.57 -15.22
N ASP A 158 6.23 4.35 -14.53
CA ASP A 158 5.07 5.23 -14.51
C ASP A 158 5.02 5.93 -13.15
N LEU A 159 5.42 7.19 -13.12
CA LEU A 159 5.49 8.02 -11.91
C LEU A 159 4.33 9.02 -11.89
N VAL A 160 3.48 8.94 -10.86
CA VAL A 160 2.39 9.87 -10.61
C VAL A 160 2.74 10.77 -9.44
N LEU A 161 2.99 12.05 -9.72
CA LEU A 161 3.25 13.06 -8.71
C LEU A 161 1.95 13.75 -8.30
N VAL A 162 1.47 13.46 -7.11
CA VAL A 162 0.28 14.09 -6.50
C VAL A 162 0.76 15.31 -5.72
N THR A 163 0.52 16.50 -6.26
CA THR A 163 1.19 17.72 -5.81
C THR A 163 0.23 18.72 -5.18
N ASP A 164 0.57 19.20 -4.00
CA ASP A 164 -0.23 20.19 -3.30
C ASP A 164 -0.11 21.56 -3.98
N PHE A 165 -1.26 22.08 -4.38
CA PHE A 165 -1.46 23.39 -4.97
C PHE A 165 -2.47 24.19 -4.13
N SER A 166 -2.57 23.91 -2.83
CA SER A 166 -3.34 24.71 -1.87
C SER A 166 -2.71 26.10 -1.65
N GLY A 167 -3.44 26.97 -0.96
CA GLY A 167 -3.01 28.34 -0.71
C GLY A 167 -1.74 28.45 0.13
N SER A 168 -1.52 27.52 1.06
CA SER A 168 -0.33 27.50 1.93
C SER A 168 0.98 27.34 1.15
N MET A 169 0.92 26.73 -0.04
CA MET A 169 2.08 26.59 -0.93
C MET A 169 2.60 27.93 -1.49
N ASN A 170 1.85 29.03 -1.34
CA ASN A 170 2.35 30.38 -1.66
C ASN A 170 3.17 31.01 -0.53
N ASN A 171 3.26 30.35 0.63
CA ASN A 171 4.05 30.86 1.75
C ASN A 171 5.54 30.68 1.49
N SER A 172 6.34 31.56 2.10
CA SER A 172 7.79 31.45 2.04
C SER A 172 8.31 30.33 2.95
N TRP A 173 9.33 29.63 2.49
CA TRP A 173 10.14 28.65 3.20
C TRP A 173 11.61 28.96 2.90
N ASP A 174 12.36 29.37 3.91
CA ASP A 174 13.77 29.79 3.81
C ASP A 174 14.06 30.84 2.74
N GLY A 175 13.14 31.80 2.57
CA GLY A 175 13.29 32.89 1.60
C GLY A 175 12.81 32.54 0.18
N GLU A 176 12.52 31.28 -0.09
CA GLU A 176 11.94 30.78 -1.34
C GLU A 176 10.43 30.56 -1.20
N ILE A 177 9.72 30.42 -2.32
CA ILE A 177 8.28 30.12 -2.32
C ILE A 177 8.07 28.61 -2.56
N LYS A 178 7.33 27.94 -1.67
CA LYS A 178 7.15 26.47 -1.71
C LYS A 178 6.64 25.95 -3.05
N ILE A 179 5.66 26.62 -3.65
CA ILE A 179 5.10 26.20 -4.95
C ILE A 179 6.11 26.32 -6.09
N ASP A 180 7.03 27.29 -6.03
CA ASP A 180 8.05 27.46 -7.04
C ASP A 180 9.13 26.39 -6.89
N LEU A 181 9.55 26.08 -5.67
CA LEU A 181 10.42 24.93 -5.37
C LEU A 181 9.84 23.60 -5.87
N LEU A 182 8.53 23.37 -5.64
CA LEU A 182 7.83 22.18 -6.12
C LEU A 182 7.86 22.08 -7.65
N LYS A 183 7.57 23.18 -8.34
CA LYS A 183 7.60 23.23 -9.80
C LYS A 183 9.01 23.01 -10.36
N ASP A 184 10.03 23.57 -9.71
CA ASP A 184 11.43 23.35 -10.08
C ASP A 184 11.85 21.89 -9.86
N ALA A 185 11.45 21.30 -8.74
CA ALA A 185 11.70 19.89 -8.46
C ALA A 185 11.06 18.99 -9.52
N VAL A 186 9.78 19.22 -9.86
CA VAL A 186 9.08 18.50 -10.94
C VAL A 186 9.84 18.61 -12.25
N LYS A 187 10.33 19.80 -12.62
CA LYS A 187 11.10 20.02 -13.84
C LYS A 187 12.42 19.24 -13.83
N GLN A 188 13.15 19.27 -12.72
CA GLN A 188 14.43 18.57 -12.57
C GLN A 188 14.25 17.04 -12.62
N ILE A 189 13.26 16.52 -11.91
CA ILE A 189 12.90 15.09 -11.93
C ILE A 189 12.51 14.66 -13.35
N SER A 190 11.68 15.45 -14.03
CA SER A 190 11.27 15.19 -15.41
C SER A 190 12.47 15.14 -16.35
N ASN A 191 13.46 16.02 -16.15
CA ASN A 191 14.67 16.02 -16.96
C ASN A 191 15.56 14.79 -16.75
N ARG A 192 15.60 14.25 -15.53
CA ARG A 192 16.40 13.08 -15.16
C ARG A 192 15.73 11.76 -15.56
N ILE A 193 14.40 11.65 -15.40
CA ILE A 193 13.67 10.39 -15.62
C ILE A 193 13.23 10.23 -17.07
N LEU A 194 12.84 11.31 -17.76
CA LEU A 194 12.37 11.25 -19.15
C LEU A 194 13.54 11.32 -20.13
N VAL A 195 14.42 10.34 -20.05
CA VAL A 195 15.54 10.13 -20.97
C VAL A 195 15.46 8.71 -21.56
N PRO A 196 15.92 8.49 -22.80
CA PRO A 196 16.04 7.14 -23.35
C PRO A 196 17.03 6.31 -22.53
N ARG A 197 16.83 4.99 -22.48
CA ARG A 197 17.80 4.06 -21.89
C ARG A 197 19.03 3.93 -22.79
N GLU A 198 20.12 3.42 -22.23
CA GLU A 198 21.35 3.21 -22.99
C GLU A 198 21.10 2.27 -24.18
N GLY A 199 21.44 2.73 -25.40
CA GLY A 199 21.19 2.00 -26.64
C GLY A 199 19.78 2.15 -27.22
N GLU A 200 18.86 2.83 -26.52
CA GLU A 200 17.50 3.13 -27.01
C GLU A 200 17.39 4.59 -27.47
N SER A 201 16.48 4.84 -28.42
CA SER A 201 16.17 6.20 -28.90
C SER A 201 14.83 6.73 -28.37
N GLU A 202 13.96 5.84 -27.89
CA GLU A 202 12.63 6.18 -27.39
C GLU A 202 12.65 6.39 -25.87
N VAL A 203 11.89 7.38 -25.40
CA VAL A 203 11.66 7.61 -23.97
C VAL A 203 10.44 6.80 -23.53
N LEU A 204 10.66 5.74 -22.78
CA LEU A 204 9.60 4.84 -22.33
C LEU A 204 9.01 5.21 -20.96
N ASN A 205 9.76 5.96 -20.15
CA ASN A 205 9.30 6.46 -18.85
C ASN A 205 8.17 7.47 -19.03
N ARG A 206 7.21 7.46 -18.12
CA ARG A 206 6.06 8.37 -18.14
C ARG A 206 5.88 9.03 -16.78
N ILE A 207 5.60 10.32 -16.79
CA ILE A 207 5.26 11.07 -15.58
C ILE A 207 3.87 11.67 -15.74
N ALA A 208 3.07 11.63 -14.68
CA ALA A 208 1.85 12.40 -14.54
C ALA A 208 1.99 13.38 -13.37
N ILE A 209 1.32 14.52 -13.46
CA ILE A 209 1.27 15.51 -12.39
C ILE A 209 -0.19 15.74 -12.05
N ILE A 210 -0.54 15.58 -10.79
CA ILE A 210 -1.90 15.69 -10.27
C ILE A 210 -1.93 16.81 -9.22
N PRO A 211 -2.01 18.07 -9.66
CA PRO A 211 -2.19 19.18 -8.74
C PRO A 211 -3.53 19.06 -8.02
N PHE A 212 -3.51 19.24 -6.71
CA PHE A 212 -4.73 19.22 -5.91
C PHE A 212 -4.80 20.40 -4.95
N ASN A 213 -6.02 20.74 -4.57
CA ASN A 213 -6.31 21.52 -3.38
C ASN A 213 -7.47 20.82 -2.64
N LEU A 214 -8.55 21.50 -2.28
CA LEU A 214 -9.76 20.86 -1.78
C LEU A 214 -10.45 19.97 -2.86
N ARG A 215 -10.12 20.16 -4.13
CA ARG A 215 -10.51 19.35 -5.29
C ARG A 215 -9.35 19.26 -6.29
N VAL A 216 -9.50 18.39 -7.28
CA VAL A 216 -8.65 18.43 -8.49
C VAL A 216 -9.35 19.22 -9.59
N GLN A 217 -8.58 19.65 -10.60
CA GLN A 217 -9.12 20.38 -11.74
C GLN A 217 -8.70 19.71 -13.05
N GLU A 218 -9.63 19.68 -14.00
CA GLU A 218 -9.40 19.13 -15.33
C GLU A 218 -9.60 20.23 -16.38
N LYS A 219 -8.76 20.23 -17.42
CA LYS A 219 -8.86 21.18 -18.52
C LYS A 219 -9.61 20.55 -19.70
N ILE A 220 -10.84 21.00 -19.95
CA ILE A 220 -11.73 20.49 -21.01
C ILE A 220 -12.11 21.67 -21.92
N ASN A 221 -11.76 21.59 -23.21
CA ASN A 221 -12.02 22.65 -24.20
C ASN A 221 -11.60 24.05 -23.70
N ASP A 222 -10.37 24.15 -23.20
CA ASP A 222 -9.78 25.34 -22.57
C ASP A 222 -10.46 25.88 -21.30
N ASN A 223 -11.43 25.14 -20.76
CA ASN A 223 -12.08 25.47 -19.51
C ASN A 223 -11.60 24.58 -18.39
N LEU A 224 -11.42 25.17 -17.21
CA LEU A 224 -11.12 24.43 -16.00
C LEU A 224 -12.42 23.98 -15.33
N TYR A 225 -12.49 22.70 -15.02
CA TYR A 225 -13.57 22.10 -14.26
C TYR A 225 -13.02 21.59 -12.94
N SER A 226 -13.62 22.03 -11.83
CA SER A 226 -13.34 21.49 -10.51
C SER A 226 -14.12 20.19 -10.32
N THR A 227 -13.42 19.12 -9.96
CA THR A 227 -13.97 17.78 -9.89
C THR A 227 -13.71 17.16 -8.51
N SER A 228 -14.68 16.41 -8.00
CA SER A 228 -14.52 15.61 -6.79
C SER A 228 -14.21 14.17 -7.19
N GLN A 229 -13.35 13.49 -6.45
CA GLN A 229 -13.02 12.09 -6.69
C GLN A 229 -13.75 11.14 -5.75
N LEU A 230 -14.60 11.69 -4.87
CA LEU A 230 -15.41 10.92 -3.94
C LEU A 230 -16.72 10.45 -4.56
N ARG A 231 -17.31 9.43 -3.93
CA ARG A 231 -18.69 9.00 -4.13
C ARG A 231 -19.48 9.26 -2.87
N TYR A 232 -20.77 9.52 -3.03
CA TYR A 232 -21.62 10.01 -1.94
C TYR A 232 -22.76 9.05 -1.61
N LYS A 233 -23.20 9.09 -0.35
CA LYS A 233 -24.31 8.30 0.17
C LYS A 233 -25.61 8.69 -0.54
N GLY A 234 -26.36 7.70 -0.99
CA GLY A 234 -27.66 7.93 -1.65
C GLY A 234 -28.83 8.13 -0.68
N ASN A 235 -28.60 7.97 0.63
CA ASN A 235 -29.63 7.95 1.67
C ASN A 235 -29.40 8.92 2.83
N TYR A 236 -28.45 9.85 2.70
CA TYR A 236 -28.21 10.87 3.73
C TYR A 236 -29.14 12.08 3.56
N ARG A 237 -29.72 12.56 4.67
CA ARG A 237 -30.69 13.69 4.70
C ARG A 237 -31.77 13.61 3.61
N LYS A 238 -32.46 12.45 3.50
CA LYS A 238 -33.54 12.27 2.50
C LYS A 238 -34.73 13.21 2.72
N SER A 239 -34.95 13.67 3.95
CA SER A 239 -36.04 14.58 4.31
C SER A 239 -35.90 15.97 3.67
N VAL A 240 -34.68 16.40 3.35
CA VAL A 240 -34.39 17.72 2.78
C VAL A 240 -34.87 17.81 1.33
N SER A 241 -34.57 16.79 0.52
CA SER A 241 -34.90 16.73 -0.89
C SER A 241 -34.94 15.29 -1.37
N SER A 242 -35.88 15.01 -2.28
CA SER A 242 -35.96 13.76 -3.03
C SER A 242 -34.75 13.54 -3.96
N VAL A 243 -34.04 14.61 -4.31
CA VAL A 243 -32.81 14.56 -5.11
C VAL A 243 -31.62 14.19 -4.22
N LYS A 244 -30.90 13.14 -4.62
CA LYS A 244 -29.67 12.68 -3.96
C LYS A 244 -28.50 13.60 -4.32
N TYR A 245 -27.47 13.63 -3.48
CA TYR A 245 -26.27 14.44 -3.70
C TYR A 245 -25.65 14.25 -5.11
N GLU A 246 -25.46 13.00 -5.54
CA GLU A 246 -24.89 12.70 -6.87
C GLU A 246 -25.84 13.00 -8.04
N GLN A 247 -27.12 13.29 -7.79
CA GLN A 247 -28.12 13.62 -8.81
C GLN A 247 -28.29 15.14 -9.00
N VAL A 248 -27.68 15.95 -8.13
CA VAL A 248 -27.66 17.40 -8.29
C VAL A 248 -26.74 17.76 -9.46
N ASN A 249 -27.21 18.66 -10.33
CA ASN A 249 -26.35 19.24 -11.35
C ASN A 249 -25.58 20.41 -10.73
N TRP A 250 -24.40 20.13 -10.17
CA TRP A 250 -23.63 21.13 -9.42
C TRP A 250 -23.10 22.23 -10.35
N ASP A 251 -22.77 21.89 -11.60
CA ASP A 251 -22.39 22.87 -12.63
C ASP A 251 -23.50 23.88 -12.89
N TYR A 252 -24.75 23.43 -13.05
CA TYR A 252 -25.91 24.30 -13.27
C TYR A 252 -26.08 25.34 -12.14
N TRP A 253 -25.90 24.94 -10.89
CA TRP A 253 -26.07 25.84 -9.74
C TRP A 253 -24.86 26.74 -9.47
N SER A 254 -23.67 26.38 -9.98
CA SER A 254 -22.43 27.12 -9.73
C SER A 254 -22.48 28.64 -10.01
N PRO A 255 -23.19 29.17 -11.04
CA PRO A 255 -23.17 30.60 -11.34
C PRO A 255 -24.13 31.45 -10.48
N TYR A 256 -25.02 30.81 -9.71
CA TYR A 256 -26.03 31.50 -8.90
C TYR A 256 -25.43 31.97 -7.56
N SER A 257 -26.07 32.94 -6.91
CA SER A 257 -25.74 33.31 -5.52
C SER A 257 -26.43 32.36 -4.54
N GLU A 258 -25.88 32.28 -3.32
CA GLU A 258 -26.48 31.56 -2.19
C GLU A 258 -27.95 31.98 -2.00
N GLU A 259 -28.22 33.28 -1.94
CA GLU A 259 -29.58 33.86 -1.85
C GLU A 259 -30.52 33.35 -2.95
N ALA A 260 -30.09 33.32 -4.23
CA ALA A 260 -30.93 32.87 -5.33
C ALA A 260 -31.27 31.37 -5.21
N VAL A 261 -30.34 30.56 -4.69
CA VAL A 261 -30.59 29.14 -4.42
C VAL A 261 -31.56 28.96 -3.27
N GLU A 262 -31.41 29.72 -2.18
CA GLU A 262 -32.30 29.68 -1.03
C GLU A 262 -33.74 30.10 -1.39
N GLU A 263 -33.89 31.18 -2.16
CA GLU A 263 -35.19 31.64 -2.66
C GLU A 263 -35.86 30.55 -3.52
N CYS A 264 -35.14 29.96 -4.47
CA CYS A 264 -35.67 28.86 -5.28
C CYS A 264 -36.01 27.61 -4.45
N ALA A 265 -35.19 27.26 -3.45
CA ALA A 265 -35.45 26.15 -2.53
C ALA A 265 -36.77 26.35 -1.76
N ASN A 266 -37.03 27.58 -1.33
CA ASN A 266 -38.25 27.98 -0.64
C ASN A 266 -39.46 27.97 -1.58
N LYS A 267 -39.39 28.70 -2.69
CA LYS A 267 -40.51 28.95 -3.61
C LYS A 267 -40.13 28.65 -5.07
N ARG A 268 -40.96 27.82 -5.71
CA ARG A 268 -40.76 27.43 -7.12
C ARG A 268 -40.76 28.63 -8.08
N THR A 269 -41.49 29.70 -7.77
CA THR A 269 -41.58 30.89 -8.62
C THR A 269 -40.27 31.67 -8.74
N ASP A 270 -39.36 31.46 -7.79
CA ASP A 270 -38.11 32.18 -7.65
C ASP A 270 -36.96 31.37 -8.29
N CYS A 271 -37.26 30.16 -8.77
CA CYS A 271 -36.32 29.34 -9.55
C CYS A 271 -36.12 29.89 -10.97
N PRO A 272 -34.93 29.69 -11.57
CA PRO A 272 -34.56 30.31 -12.85
C PRO A 272 -35.57 30.07 -13.98
N ASN A 273 -36.11 28.85 -14.11
CA ASN A 273 -37.14 28.52 -15.10
C ASN A 273 -38.47 28.12 -14.45
N LYS A 274 -38.62 28.39 -13.15
CA LYS A 274 -39.83 28.10 -12.37
C LYS A 274 -40.23 26.62 -12.39
N LYS A 275 -39.29 25.69 -12.57
CA LYS A 275 -39.58 24.25 -12.66
C LYS A 275 -39.54 23.57 -11.29
N SER A 276 -40.35 22.54 -11.10
CA SER A 276 -40.39 21.82 -9.81
C SER A 276 -39.08 21.11 -9.48
N TRP A 277 -38.43 20.52 -10.49
CA TRP A 277 -37.15 19.82 -10.29
C TRP A 277 -36.03 20.79 -9.90
N GLU A 278 -36.07 22.04 -10.36
CA GLU A 278 -35.09 23.08 -9.96
C GLU A 278 -35.22 23.35 -8.47
N ARG A 279 -36.44 23.53 -7.97
CA ARG A 279 -36.69 23.70 -6.54
C ARG A 279 -36.18 22.51 -5.71
N ASP A 280 -36.42 21.28 -6.16
CA ASP A 280 -35.98 20.10 -5.42
C ASP A 280 -34.45 19.95 -5.43
N GLN A 281 -33.77 20.30 -6.53
CA GLN A 281 -32.31 20.41 -6.52
C GLN A 281 -31.83 21.55 -5.61
N ALA A 282 -32.43 22.73 -5.70
CA ALA A 282 -32.07 23.90 -4.90
C ALA A 282 -32.15 23.61 -3.39
N LYS A 283 -33.17 22.88 -2.92
CA LYS A 283 -33.23 22.41 -1.52
C LYS A 283 -32.01 21.60 -1.10
N ARG A 284 -31.54 20.69 -1.97
CA ARG A 284 -30.33 19.90 -1.69
C ARG A 284 -29.09 20.76 -1.72
N VAL A 285 -28.98 21.66 -2.69
CA VAL A 285 -27.84 22.59 -2.81
C VAL A 285 -27.77 23.49 -1.58
N ALA A 286 -28.89 24.14 -1.21
CA ALA A 286 -29.01 24.98 -0.02
C ALA A 286 -28.60 24.23 1.27
N ASP A 287 -29.06 23.00 1.48
CA ASP A 287 -28.63 22.20 2.65
C ASP A 287 -27.12 21.97 2.67
N VAL A 288 -26.52 21.62 1.53
CA VAL A 288 -25.07 21.38 1.44
C VAL A 288 -24.27 22.66 1.66
N VAL A 289 -24.61 23.75 0.98
CA VAL A 289 -23.84 25.00 1.04
C VAL A 289 -24.00 25.70 2.40
N ASN A 290 -25.20 25.70 2.99
CA ASN A 290 -25.47 26.35 4.28
C ASN A 290 -24.82 25.62 5.46
N ILE A 291 -24.79 24.29 5.44
CA ILE A 291 -24.14 23.50 6.49
C ILE A 291 -22.62 23.71 6.47
N ASN A 292 -22.08 24.01 5.29
CA ASN A 292 -20.67 23.79 5.01
C ASN A 292 -19.93 25.02 4.49
N ASN A 293 -20.50 26.20 4.71
CA ASN A 293 -19.93 27.48 4.31
C ASN A 293 -19.51 27.46 2.83
N ASN A 294 -20.47 27.12 1.96
CA ASN A 294 -20.34 27.03 0.51
C ASN A 294 -19.36 25.95 -0.02
N ARG A 295 -18.89 25.04 0.83
CA ARG A 295 -18.08 23.88 0.42
C ARG A 295 -18.94 22.68 0.08
N LEU A 296 -18.58 21.96 -0.98
CA LEU A 296 -19.30 20.76 -1.41
C LEU A 296 -18.82 19.49 -0.70
N GLU A 297 -17.55 19.42 -0.31
CA GLU A 297 -17.04 18.25 0.40
C GLU A 297 -17.57 18.23 1.83
N ILE A 298 -18.43 17.26 2.17
CA ILE A 298 -18.98 17.07 3.52
C ILE A 298 -18.76 15.62 3.95
N PRO A 299 -17.94 15.33 4.97
CA PRO A 299 -17.62 13.98 5.45
C PRO A 299 -18.86 13.08 5.65
N ASP A 300 -19.93 13.65 6.19
CA ASP A 300 -21.19 12.95 6.41
C ASP A 300 -21.88 12.48 5.12
N TYR A 301 -21.77 13.24 4.04
CA TYR A 301 -22.29 12.86 2.73
C TYR A 301 -21.40 11.83 2.02
N VAL A 302 -20.11 11.74 2.37
CA VAL A 302 -19.16 10.83 1.73
C VAL A 302 -19.54 9.38 2.01
N GLY A 303 -19.66 8.60 0.94
CA GLY A 303 -19.82 7.15 1.03
C GLY A 303 -18.48 6.46 0.96
N TYR A 304 -17.68 6.43 2.03
CA TYR A 304 -16.30 5.92 2.04
C TYR A 304 -16.12 4.58 1.31
N SER A 305 -16.89 3.55 1.66
CA SER A 305 -16.82 2.24 0.98
C SER A 305 -17.23 2.31 -0.49
N LYS A 306 -18.16 3.20 -0.85
CA LYS A 306 -18.56 3.43 -2.24
C LYS A 306 -17.45 4.18 -3.00
N SER A 307 -16.77 5.14 -2.38
CA SER A 307 -15.63 5.85 -2.96
C SER A 307 -14.49 4.87 -3.26
N VAL A 308 -14.09 4.05 -2.28
CA VAL A 308 -13.06 3.02 -2.47
C VAL A 308 -13.48 1.98 -3.53
N ARG A 309 -14.75 1.61 -3.60
CA ARG A 309 -15.23 0.68 -4.64
C ARG A 309 -15.02 1.24 -6.05
N HIS A 310 -15.26 2.53 -6.25
CA HIS A 310 -15.21 3.23 -7.53
C HIS A 310 -13.98 4.14 -7.66
N MET A 311 -12.88 3.84 -6.96
CA MET A 311 -11.74 4.75 -6.88
C MET A 311 -11.00 4.92 -8.21
N PHE A 312 -10.98 3.87 -9.05
CA PHE A 312 -10.35 3.88 -10.37
C PHE A 312 -11.24 4.39 -11.51
N ASP A 313 -12.55 4.54 -11.28
CA ASP A 313 -13.46 5.08 -12.30
C ASP A 313 -13.09 6.53 -12.61
N ASP A 314 -12.85 6.87 -13.87
CA ASP A 314 -12.78 8.27 -14.31
C ASP A 314 -14.16 8.93 -14.14
N LYS A 315 -14.24 9.79 -13.12
CA LYS A 315 -15.48 10.48 -12.75
C LYS A 315 -15.79 11.66 -13.65
N VAL A 316 -14.80 12.14 -14.38
CA VAL A 316 -14.88 13.31 -15.25
C VAL A 316 -15.37 12.87 -16.63
N ALA A 317 -14.90 11.73 -17.12
CA ALA A 317 -15.40 11.12 -18.35
C ALA A 317 -16.83 10.55 -18.23
N ASN A 318 -17.34 10.35 -17.01
CA ASN A 318 -18.65 9.76 -16.78
C ASN A 318 -19.78 10.80 -16.84
N ASN A 319 -20.49 10.86 -17.96
CA ASN A 319 -21.62 11.77 -18.19
C ASN A 319 -22.79 11.63 -17.18
N ASN A 320 -22.88 10.51 -16.44
CA ASN A 320 -23.91 10.34 -15.41
C ASN A 320 -23.52 10.97 -14.06
N LEU A 321 -22.29 11.49 -13.91
CA LEU A 321 -21.80 12.11 -12.69
C LEU A 321 -21.69 13.63 -12.87
N THR A 322 -22.62 14.37 -12.27
CA THR A 322 -22.76 15.83 -12.48
C THR A 322 -22.25 16.67 -11.31
N PHE A 323 -21.24 16.18 -10.57
CA PHE A 323 -20.66 16.85 -9.40
C PHE A 323 -19.35 17.60 -9.67
N HIS A 324 -18.98 17.72 -10.94
CA HIS A 324 -18.01 18.71 -11.40
C HIS A 324 -18.71 20.03 -11.74
N PHE A 325 -17.98 21.14 -11.72
CA PHE A 325 -18.48 22.44 -12.13
C PHE A 325 -17.36 23.27 -12.76
N ARG A 326 -17.71 24.19 -13.66
CA ARG A 326 -16.76 25.07 -14.32
C ARG A 326 -16.21 26.11 -13.34
N SER A 327 -14.89 26.10 -13.10
CA SER A 327 -14.25 26.93 -12.08
C SER A 327 -14.35 28.44 -12.36
N ASN A 328 -14.41 28.85 -13.62
CA ASN A 328 -14.38 30.27 -14.01
C ASN A 328 -15.70 31.03 -13.81
N ASN A 329 -16.84 30.33 -13.86
CA ASN A 329 -18.17 30.91 -13.74
C ASN A 329 -18.80 30.61 -12.37
N ASN A 330 -18.05 29.99 -11.47
CA ASN A 330 -18.52 29.61 -10.14
C ASN A 330 -18.60 30.83 -9.21
N LYS A 331 -19.81 31.14 -8.77
CA LYS A 331 -20.14 32.16 -7.76
C LYS A 331 -20.58 31.53 -6.44
N LEU A 332 -21.27 30.39 -6.52
CA LEU A 332 -21.90 29.73 -5.37
C LEU A 332 -20.87 29.02 -4.49
N TYR A 333 -20.03 28.17 -5.08
CA TYR A 333 -19.10 27.34 -4.32
C TYR A 333 -17.80 28.10 -4.05
N ASN A 334 -17.89 29.08 -3.16
CA ASN A 334 -16.75 29.85 -2.69
C ASN A 334 -16.05 29.09 -1.54
N SER A 335 -15.17 29.74 -0.76
CA SER A 335 -14.44 29.09 0.35
C SER A 335 -13.29 28.15 -0.03
N SER A 336 -12.42 28.59 -0.95
CA SER A 336 -11.12 27.93 -1.19
C SER A 336 -11.23 26.52 -1.78
N MET A 337 -12.36 26.19 -2.40
CA MET A 337 -12.60 24.87 -3.02
C MET A 337 -11.74 24.60 -4.26
N THR A 338 -11.50 25.63 -5.05
CA THR A 338 -10.83 25.53 -6.34
C THR A 338 -10.22 26.87 -6.70
N ARG A 339 -9.18 26.86 -7.53
CA ARG A 339 -8.59 28.09 -8.05
C ARG A 339 -9.43 28.58 -9.23
N THR A 340 -10.13 29.69 -9.05
CA THR A 340 -10.92 30.32 -10.12
C THR A 340 -10.03 31.09 -11.10
N GLY A 341 -10.44 31.23 -12.36
CA GLY A 341 -9.72 31.99 -13.40
C GLY A 341 -8.87 31.13 -14.35
N HIS A 342 -8.24 31.78 -15.35
CA HIS A 342 -7.54 31.10 -16.46
C HIS A 342 -6.16 30.52 -16.08
N SER A 343 -5.63 30.85 -14.89
CA SER A 343 -4.33 30.38 -14.39
C SER A 343 -4.44 29.31 -13.30
N GLY A 344 -5.62 28.68 -13.13
CA GLY A 344 -5.78 27.56 -12.22
C GLY A 344 -4.94 26.35 -12.64
N PHE A 345 -4.59 25.51 -11.67
CA PHE A 345 -3.93 24.24 -11.93
C PHE A 345 -4.85 23.23 -12.62
N TYR A 346 -4.28 22.21 -13.25
CA TYR A 346 -5.02 21.08 -13.81
C TYR A 346 -4.15 19.82 -13.91
N THR A 347 -4.80 18.66 -13.96
CA THR A 347 -4.16 17.36 -14.14
C THR A 347 -3.38 17.29 -15.47
N ILE A 348 -2.13 16.86 -15.42
CA ILE A 348 -1.32 16.50 -16.58
C ILE A 348 -1.25 14.96 -16.61
N PRO A 349 -1.82 14.29 -17.63
CA PRO A 349 -1.84 12.83 -17.70
C PRO A 349 -0.44 12.25 -17.93
N LEU A 350 -0.31 10.93 -17.78
CA LEU A 350 0.94 10.21 -18.05
C LEU A 350 1.49 10.56 -19.44
N THR A 351 2.72 11.06 -19.47
CA THR A 351 3.37 11.52 -20.70
C THR A 351 4.88 11.31 -20.63
N ALA A 352 5.48 10.92 -21.75
CA ALA A 352 6.94 10.94 -21.94
C ALA A 352 7.45 12.30 -22.48
N ASN A 353 6.54 13.18 -22.89
CA ASN A 353 6.86 14.49 -23.46
C ASN A 353 7.05 15.56 -22.36
N LYS A 354 8.28 16.05 -22.21
CA LYS A 354 8.67 17.10 -21.25
C LYS A 354 7.88 18.40 -21.43
N THR A 355 7.59 18.81 -22.66
CA THR A 355 6.82 20.03 -22.95
C THR A 355 5.40 19.98 -22.38
N ASN A 356 4.81 18.79 -22.24
CA ASN A 356 3.52 18.65 -21.57
C ASN A 356 3.64 18.92 -20.07
N LEU A 357 4.72 18.47 -19.43
CA LEU A 357 4.97 18.66 -18.00
C LEU A 357 5.35 20.11 -17.68
N ASP A 358 6.08 20.79 -18.57
CA ASP A 358 6.43 22.22 -18.44
C ASP A 358 5.20 23.13 -18.28
N LYS A 359 4.00 22.67 -18.67
CA LYS A 359 2.76 23.40 -18.44
C LYS A 359 2.49 23.63 -16.95
N VAL A 360 3.00 22.78 -16.05
CA VAL A 360 2.88 22.94 -14.59
C VAL A 360 3.45 24.28 -14.11
N GLN A 361 4.48 24.79 -14.80
CA GLN A 361 5.14 26.05 -14.45
C GLN A 361 4.17 27.24 -14.49
N THR A 362 3.18 27.17 -15.38
CA THR A 362 2.18 28.24 -15.61
C THR A 362 1.00 28.20 -14.64
N MET A 363 0.88 27.14 -13.83
CA MET A 363 -0.25 26.94 -12.93
C MET A 363 -0.08 27.73 -11.64
N SER A 364 -1.17 28.23 -11.08
CA SER A 364 -1.17 28.89 -9.77
C SER A 364 -1.83 28.02 -8.70
N SER A 365 -1.28 28.06 -7.50
CA SER A 365 -1.85 27.42 -6.31
C SER A 365 -2.89 28.34 -5.64
N GLY A 366 -3.73 27.75 -4.80
CA GLY A 366 -4.78 28.42 -4.07
C GLY A 366 -5.80 27.43 -3.51
N GLY A 367 -6.53 27.85 -2.50
CA GLY A 367 -7.55 27.02 -1.87
C GLY A 367 -7.08 26.31 -0.61
N ASN A 368 -7.82 25.32 -0.14
CA ASN A 368 -7.45 24.49 1.01
C ASN A 368 -6.81 23.16 0.56
N THR A 369 -6.36 22.34 1.51
CA THR A 369 -5.66 21.08 1.25
C THR A 369 -6.58 19.87 1.41
N ALA A 370 -6.64 18.98 0.42
CA ALA A 370 -7.31 17.69 0.49
C ALA A 370 -6.55 16.64 -0.34
N ALA A 371 -5.52 16.05 0.27
CA ALA A 371 -4.63 15.10 -0.40
C ALA A 371 -5.39 13.89 -0.97
N TYR A 372 -6.47 13.45 -0.32
CA TYR A 372 -7.29 12.35 -0.84
C TYR A 372 -7.82 12.58 -2.26
N GLN A 373 -8.09 13.83 -2.66
CA GLN A 373 -8.58 14.13 -4.00
C GLN A 373 -7.50 13.86 -5.04
N GLY A 374 -6.29 14.36 -4.76
CA GLY A 374 -5.12 14.16 -5.60
C GLY A 374 -4.75 12.68 -5.69
N MET A 375 -4.76 11.96 -4.55
CA MET A 375 -4.46 10.52 -4.51
C MET A 375 -5.46 9.72 -5.35
N LEU A 376 -6.77 9.93 -5.16
CA LEU A 376 -7.79 9.23 -5.92
C LEU A 376 -7.72 9.53 -7.42
N ARG A 377 -7.41 10.78 -7.82
CA ARG A 377 -7.22 11.10 -9.23
C ARG A 377 -5.93 10.50 -9.79
N GLY A 378 -4.85 10.50 -9.01
CA GLY A 378 -3.59 9.88 -9.40
C GLY A 378 -3.73 8.38 -9.68
N LEU A 379 -4.53 7.68 -8.87
CA LEU A 379 -4.83 6.27 -9.10
C LEU A 379 -5.67 6.03 -10.36
N GLN A 380 -6.57 6.94 -10.71
CA GLN A 380 -7.31 6.88 -11.99
C GLN A 380 -6.38 7.12 -13.18
N ILE A 381 -5.49 8.12 -13.10
CA ILE A 381 -4.51 8.39 -14.17
C ILE A 381 -3.53 7.23 -14.34
N MET A 382 -3.18 6.54 -13.24
CA MET A 382 -2.37 5.33 -13.32
C MET A 382 -3.13 4.17 -13.99
N GLU A 383 -4.43 4.03 -13.73
CA GLU A 383 -5.29 3.06 -14.41
C GLU A 383 -5.43 3.38 -15.90
N ASP A 384 -5.58 4.66 -16.28
CA ASP A 384 -5.62 5.11 -17.68
C ASP A 384 -4.33 4.76 -18.45
N GLY A 385 -3.22 4.57 -17.73
CA GLY A 385 -1.94 4.15 -18.29
C GLY A 385 -1.84 2.66 -18.62
N ARG A 386 -2.83 1.84 -18.20
CA ARG A 386 -2.92 0.41 -18.48
C ARG A 386 -3.34 0.16 -19.93
N PRO A 387 -2.72 -0.79 -20.64
CA PRO A 387 -3.12 -1.11 -22.01
C PRO A 387 -4.56 -1.64 -22.04
N ASN A 388 -5.34 -1.16 -23.02
CA ASN A 388 -6.74 -1.55 -23.24
C ASN A 388 -6.87 -2.78 -24.18
N GLY A 389 -5.76 -3.33 -24.66
CA GLY A 389 -5.69 -4.41 -25.64
C GLY A 389 -5.52 -5.79 -25.03
N ASN A 390 -5.78 -6.83 -25.83
CA ASN A 390 -5.52 -8.24 -25.48
C ASN A 390 -4.10 -8.69 -25.88
N SER A 391 -3.18 -7.77 -26.15
CA SER A 391 -1.81 -8.12 -26.54
C SER A 391 -1.06 -8.61 -25.31
N GLU A 392 -0.58 -9.86 -25.36
CA GLU A 392 0.27 -10.43 -24.31
C GLU A 392 1.54 -9.59 -24.14
N GLU A 393 2.12 -9.09 -25.24
CA GLU A 393 3.32 -8.25 -25.23
C GLU A 393 3.09 -6.89 -24.53
N GLU A 394 1.98 -6.20 -24.82
CA GLU A 394 1.66 -4.93 -24.15
C GLU A 394 1.40 -5.14 -22.65
N THR A 395 0.78 -6.28 -22.31
CA THR A 395 0.51 -6.66 -20.91
C THR A 395 1.81 -6.98 -20.17
N GLU A 396 2.72 -7.72 -20.80
CA GLU A 396 4.04 -8.04 -20.24
C GLU A 396 4.87 -6.77 -20.03
N GLN A 397 4.90 -5.88 -21.03
CA GLN A 397 5.56 -4.58 -20.91
C GLN A 397 4.95 -3.73 -19.78
N TYR A 398 3.63 -3.73 -19.61
CA TYR A 398 2.97 -3.04 -18.49
C TYR A 398 3.30 -3.70 -17.14
N ASN A 399 3.38 -5.03 -17.10
CA ASN A 399 3.69 -5.78 -15.89
C ASN A 399 5.10 -5.49 -15.38
N ASP A 400 6.03 -5.24 -16.31
CA ASP A 400 7.41 -4.87 -16.03
C ASP A 400 7.62 -3.41 -15.60
N ARG A 401 6.62 -2.55 -15.81
CA ARG A 401 6.70 -1.14 -15.39
C ARG A 401 6.61 -1.01 -13.89
N LEU A 402 7.56 -0.26 -13.31
CA LEU A 402 7.48 0.25 -11.94
C LEU A 402 6.35 1.29 -11.86
N LYS A 403 5.47 1.13 -10.88
CA LYS A 403 4.30 2.00 -10.68
C LYS A 403 4.47 2.73 -9.36
N MET A 404 4.57 4.06 -9.41
CA MET A 404 4.83 4.88 -8.23
C MET A 404 3.83 6.02 -8.14
N LEU A 405 3.26 6.23 -6.95
CA LEU A 405 2.45 7.39 -6.62
C LEU A 405 3.12 8.11 -5.45
N ILE A 406 3.63 9.33 -5.70
CA ILE A 406 4.29 10.15 -4.68
C ILE A 406 3.41 11.34 -4.37
N VAL A 407 3.00 11.46 -3.10
CA VAL A 407 2.23 12.60 -2.59
C VAL A 407 3.18 13.64 -2.03
N ILE A 408 3.06 14.89 -2.45
CA ILE A 408 3.89 16.01 -1.97
C ILE A 408 2.95 17.07 -1.43
N SER A 409 3.02 17.37 -0.13
CA SER A 409 2.11 18.30 0.54
C SER A 409 2.78 19.10 1.65
N ASP A 410 2.32 20.34 1.85
CA ASP A 410 2.84 21.25 2.88
C ASP A 410 1.89 21.47 4.05
N GLY A 411 0.80 20.72 4.12
CA GLY A 411 -0.27 21.01 5.07
C GLY A 411 -1.14 19.82 5.42
N MET A 412 -1.75 19.93 6.60
CA MET A 412 -2.81 19.03 7.04
C MET A 412 -4.07 19.26 6.20
N GLU A 413 -4.86 18.21 5.99
CA GLU A 413 -6.15 18.34 5.32
C GLU A 413 -7.06 19.33 6.05
N TYR A 414 -7.62 20.29 5.30
CA TYR A 414 -8.48 21.33 5.85
C TYR A 414 -9.64 21.63 4.89
N PRO A 415 -10.89 21.73 5.37
CA PRO A 415 -11.29 21.73 6.78
C PRO A 415 -11.62 20.36 7.38
N TYR A 416 -11.47 19.27 6.62
CA TYR A 416 -11.80 17.93 7.09
C TYR A 416 -10.54 17.07 7.16
N THR A 417 -10.19 16.65 8.36
CA THR A 417 -9.04 15.78 8.63
C THR A 417 -9.44 14.30 8.63
N GLU A 418 -10.75 14.01 8.62
CA GLU A 418 -11.28 12.65 8.74
C GLU A 418 -11.47 11.92 7.40
N ILE A 419 -11.44 12.63 6.26
CA ILE A 419 -11.81 12.02 4.98
C ILE A 419 -10.72 11.05 4.51
N LEU A 420 -9.45 11.46 4.47
CA LEU A 420 -8.36 10.55 4.08
C LEU A 420 -8.27 9.34 5.03
N PRO A 421 -8.18 9.49 6.37
CA PRO A 421 -8.24 8.35 7.28
C PRO A 421 -9.49 7.50 7.07
N GLY A 422 -10.65 8.10 6.80
CA GLY A 422 -11.89 7.37 6.52
C GLY A 422 -11.83 6.50 5.26
N LEU A 423 -11.12 6.94 4.22
CA LEU A 423 -10.89 6.15 3.00
C LEU A 423 -9.85 5.03 3.25
N VAL A 424 -8.75 5.36 3.91
CA VAL A 424 -7.67 4.43 4.23
C VAL A 424 -8.19 3.30 5.13
N ASN A 425 -8.99 3.61 6.16
CA ASN A 425 -9.69 2.64 7.00
C ASN A 425 -10.69 1.74 6.24
N LYS A 426 -11.07 2.11 5.01
CA LYS A 426 -11.88 1.26 4.11
C LYS A 426 -11.02 0.49 3.10
N GLY A 427 -9.71 0.44 3.30
CA GLY A 427 -8.76 -0.31 2.48
C GLY A 427 -8.39 0.38 1.17
N MET A 428 -8.43 1.72 1.09
CA MET A 428 -8.10 2.44 -0.15
C MET A 428 -6.70 2.08 -0.66
N CYS A 429 -5.68 2.16 0.19
CA CYS A 429 -4.28 1.97 -0.23
C CYS A 429 -3.96 0.49 -0.48
N ASP A 430 -4.49 -0.42 0.34
CA ASP A 430 -4.37 -1.87 0.11
C ASP A 430 -5.03 -2.30 -1.19
N LYS A 431 -6.23 -1.77 -1.47
CA LYS A 431 -6.92 -2.03 -2.74
C LYS A 431 -6.14 -1.47 -3.92
N ALA A 432 -5.54 -0.28 -3.79
CA ALA A 432 -4.67 0.28 -4.83
C ALA A 432 -3.48 -0.63 -5.13
N ARG A 433 -2.77 -1.09 -4.09
CA ARG A 433 -1.65 -2.02 -4.23
C ARG A 433 -2.05 -3.33 -4.89
N GLY A 434 -3.14 -3.95 -4.43
CA GLY A 434 -3.64 -5.19 -5.00
C GLY A 434 -4.14 -5.04 -6.44
N HIS A 435 -4.72 -3.88 -6.79
CA HIS A 435 -5.21 -3.61 -8.16
C HIS A 435 -4.07 -3.47 -9.18
N PHE A 436 -2.95 -2.88 -8.76
CA PHE A 436 -1.74 -2.69 -9.58
C PHE A 436 -0.66 -3.74 -9.33
N GLN A 437 -0.97 -4.82 -8.62
CA GLN A 437 -0.04 -5.91 -8.38
C GLN A 437 0.21 -6.69 -9.67
N THR A 438 1.48 -6.89 -10.01
CA THR A 438 1.96 -7.68 -11.13
C THR A 438 2.98 -8.70 -10.63
N GLU A 439 3.41 -9.64 -11.48
CA GLU A 439 4.45 -10.62 -11.12
C GLU A 439 5.77 -9.92 -10.71
N ASN A 440 6.03 -8.75 -11.31
CA ASN A 440 7.27 -8.00 -11.17
C ASN A 440 7.11 -6.74 -10.33
N GLY A 441 6.15 -6.69 -9.39
CA GLY A 441 6.05 -5.61 -8.41
C GLY A 441 4.63 -5.14 -8.12
N ASN A 442 4.51 -4.19 -7.19
CA ASN A 442 3.26 -3.57 -6.79
C ASN A 442 3.35 -2.04 -6.89
N LEU A 443 2.23 -1.36 -6.66
CA LEU A 443 2.21 0.09 -6.54
C LEU A 443 3.02 0.54 -5.30
N TYR A 444 4.06 1.33 -5.54
CA TYR A 444 4.73 2.09 -4.49
C TYR A 444 3.95 3.38 -4.17
N ILE A 445 3.74 3.66 -2.89
CA ILE A 445 3.14 4.91 -2.42
C ILE A 445 4.12 5.55 -1.45
N GLY A 446 4.62 6.74 -1.78
CA GLY A 446 5.49 7.55 -0.93
C GLY A 446 4.88 8.92 -0.63
N VAL A 447 5.28 9.54 0.47
CA VAL A 447 4.77 10.84 0.91
C VAL A 447 5.92 11.78 1.29
N ILE A 448 5.83 13.04 0.86
CA ILE A 448 6.78 14.10 1.19
C ILE A 448 6.04 15.24 1.87
N GLY A 449 6.43 15.52 3.11
CA GLY A 449 6.01 16.71 3.85
C GLY A 449 6.93 17.89 3.56
N VAL A 450 6.39 18.98 3.02
CA VAL A 450 7.15 20.20 2.67
C VAL A 450 7.05 21.23 3.79
N ASN A 451 8.06 21.32 4.64
CA ASN A 451 8.00 22.08 5.90
C ASN A 451 6.73 21.72 6.70
N PHE A 452 6.44 20.43 6.75
CA PHE A 452 5.22 19.85 7.31
C PHE A 452 5.53 18.42 7.78
N SER A 453 5.01 18.05 8.95
CA SER A 453 5.16 16.68 9.46
C SER A 453 4.06 15.78 8.88
N ALA A 454 4.30 15.31 7.67
CA ALA A 454 3.47 14.29 7.03
C ALA A 454 3.58 12.96 7.79
N SER A 455 4.75 12.68 8.38
CA SER A 455 4.99 11.50 9.22
C SER A 455 4.09 11.45 10.45
N SER A 456 3.49 12.57 10.89
CA SER A 456 2.55 12.62 12.03
C SER A 456 1.07 12.43 11.63
N GLN A 457 0.76 12.26 10.34
CA GLN A 457 -0.62 12.11 9.87
C GLN A 457 -1.00 10.64 9.70
N SER A 458 -1.97 10.18 10.48
CA SER A 458 -2.46 8.79 10.41
C SER A 458 -2.92 8.38 9.01
N GLY A 459 -3.58 9.28 8.27
CA GLY A 459 -3.99 9.03 6.89
C GLY A 459 -2.83 8.71 5.93
N PHE A 460 -1.63 9.25 6.18
CA PHE A 460 -0.43 8.93 5.40
C PHE A 460 0.29 7.70 5.95
N GLN A 461 0.48 7.63 7.28
CA GLN A 461 1.11 6.48 7.96
C GLN A 461 0.43 5.16 7.59
N ASP A 462 -0.89 5.10 7.68
CA ASP A 462 -1.68 3.90 7.40
C ASP A 462 -1.76 3.58 5.91
N CYS A 463 -1.41 4.54 5.05
CA CYS A 463 -1.46 4.36 3.61
C CYS A 463 -0.16 3.82 3.03
N VAL A 464 1.02 4.13 3.58
CA VAL A 464 2.33 3.63 3.11
C VAL A 464 2.65 2.24 3.70
N LEU A 465 3.72 1.57 3.22
CA LEU A 465 4.09 0.25 3.74
C LEU A 465 5.02 0.35 4.94
N ASN A 466 6.06 1.17 4.83
CA ASN A 466 7.05 1.41 5.87
C ASN A 466 7.07 2.91 6.24
N PRO A 467 6.26 3.38 7.21
CA PRO A 467 6.12 4.80 7.53
C PRO A 467 7.44 5.53 7.81
N ASP A 468 8.42 4.85 8.41
CA ASP A 468 9.73 5.43 8.73
C ASP A 468 10.63 5.64 7.49
N GLU A 469 10.32 4.98 6.37
CA GLU A 469 11.11 5.06 5.13
C GLU A 469 10.36 5.75 3.98
N ASP A 470 9.05 5.49 3.88
CA ASP A 470 8.17 5.91 2.77
C ASP A 470 7.54 7.28 3.00
N ILE A 471 7.71 7.86 4.19
CA ILE A 471 7.33 9.24 4.49
C ILE A 471 8.58 10.03 4.83
N ILE A 472 8.83 11.11 4.09
CA ILE A 472 9.96 12.01 4.34
C ILE A 472 9.41 13.41 4.66
N ASP A 473 9.69 13.87 5.87
CA ASP A 473 9.47 15.27 6.26
C ASP A 473 10.70 16.09 5.89
N VAL A 474 10.54 17.08 5.01
CA VAL A 474 11.61 17.94 4.52
C VAL A 474 11.54 19.28 5.26
N THR A 475 12.59 19.61 6.01
CA THR A 475 12.68 20.86 6.80
C THR A 475 13.54 21.92 6.12
N GLU A 476 14.49 21.52 5.27
CA GLU A 476 15.40 22.41 4.54
C GLU A 476 15.11 22.41 3.03
N THR A 477 15.11 23.58 2.41
CA THR A 477 14.82 23.73 0.97
C THR A 477 15.82 23.03 0.06
N GLU A 478 17.11 23.04 0.42
CA GLU A 478 18.21 22.46 -0.37
C GLU A 478 18.08 20.93 -0.53
N ASP A 479 17.48 20.26 0.45
CA ASP A 479 17.29 18.81 0.46
C ASP A 479 16.06 18.37 -0.33
N PHE A 480 15.15 19.27 -0.69
CA PHE A 480 13.83 18.91 -1.18
C PHE A 480 13.85 18.03 -2.44
N ILE A 481 14.65 18.39 -3.43
CA ILE A 481 14.78 17.61 -4.67
C ILE A 481 15.42 16.26 -4.37
N LYS A 482 16.50 16.26 -3.58
CA LYS A 482 17.21 15.06 -3.16
C LYS A 482 16.27 14.09 -2.45
N LYS A 483 15.38 14.56 -1.58
CA LYS A 483 14.40 13.73 -0.87
C LYS A 483 13.34 13.13 -1.78
N ILE A 484 12.92 13.84 -2.84
CA ILE A 484 12.04 13.24 -3.85
C ILE A 484 12.78 12.12 -4.59
N GLU A 485 14.05 12.33 -4.94
CA GLU A 485 14.86 11.32 -5.61
C GLU A 485 15.12 10.09 -4.73
N GLU A 486 15.38 10.30 -3.44
CA GLU A 486 15.51 9.23 -2.45
C GLU A 486 14.22 8.37 -2.40
N LEU A 487 13.02 8.97 -2.42
CA LEU A 487 11.77 8.20 -2.46
C LEU A 487 11.56 7.46 -3.79
N ILE A 488 11.92 8.07 -4.92
CA ILE A 488 11.83 7.40 -6.22
C ILE A 488 12.78 6.19 -6.26
N GLN A 489 14.00 6.35 -5.72
CA GLN A 489 14.95 5.25 -5.55
C GLN A 489 14.38 4.17 -4.63
N LYS A 490 13.83 4.53 -3.47
CA LYS A 490 13.16 3.59 -2.56
C LYS A 490 12.01 2.84 -3.24
N GLY A 491 11.19 3.53 -4.03
CA GLY A 491 10.10 2.94 -4.78
C GLY A 491 10.55 1.91 -5.81
N SER A 492 11.76 2.03 -6.36
CA SER A 492 12.34 0.99 -7.21
C SER A 492 12.80 -0.27 -6.46
N ARG A 493 12.98 -0.21 -5.12
CA ARG A 493 13.45 -1.33 -4.28
C ARG A 493 12.44 -2.47 -4.08
N GLY A 494 11.17 -2.23 -4.42
CA GLY A 494 10.17 -3.29 -4.46
C GLY A 494 10.56 -4.44 -5.40
N ASN A 495 11.41 -4.15 -6.40
CA ASN A 495 11.85 -5.11 -7.39
C ASN A 495 13.33 -5.45 -7.18
N GLY A 496 13.65 -6.74 -7.14
CA GLY A 496 15.01 -7.20 -6.95
C GLY A 496 15.12 -8.72 -6.96
N VAL A 497 16.34 -9.22 -7.01
CA VAL A 497 16.60 -10.65 -6.90
C VAL A 497 16.73 -11.00 -5.42
N SER A 498 15.84 -11.86 -4.93
CA SER A 498 15.95 -12.40 -3.58
C SER A 498 16.78 -13.68 -3.59
N ARG A 499 17.71 -13.80 -2.63
CA ARG A 499 18.58 -14.95 -2.45
C ARG A 499 18.48 -15.43 -1.02
N LEU A 500 18.40 -16.75 -0.86
CA LEU A 500 18.46 -17.39 0.44
C LEU A 500 19.92 -17.53 0.88
N TYR A 501 20.19 -17.19 2.13
CA TYR A 501 21.47 -17.37 2.79
C TYR A 501 21.24 -18.33 3.97
N GLY A 502 21.54 -19.61 3.71
CA GLY A 502 21.38 -20.71 4.66
C GLY A 502 22.72 -21.25 5.11
#